data_AF-A0A937TK73-F1
#
_entry.id   AF-A0A937TK73-F1
#
_cell.length_a   1.000
_cell.length_b   1.000
_cell.length_c   1.000
_cell.angle_alpha   90.00
_cell.angle_beta   90.00
_cell.angle_gamma   90.00
#
_symmetry.space_group_name_H-M   'P 1'
#
loop_
_entity.id
_entity.type
_entity.pdbx_description
1 polymer ?
#
loop_
_entity_poly.entity_id
_entity_poly.type
_entity_poly.pdbx_seq_one_letter_code
_entity_poly.pdbx_strand_id
1 'polypeptide(L)'
;MKNQIIKTIVISIAIIAINLNVSAQCVQCDENSSATGDYSSVIGMSTLATAEGTFAGGYGSEANGSLSFAFGNQVIAGGTNSVVIGRFLETTVSPAMVFGTGGALTDKLTNGISNSLMIGFNSNKPT
;
A
#
# COMPACT_ATOMS: atom_id res chain seq x y z
N MET A 1 39.74 22.51 30.04
CA MET A 1 38.62 23.21 29.35
C MET A 1 38.35 22.62 27.95
N LYS A 2 39.33 22.53 27.05
CA LYS A 2 39.16 22.03 25.67
C LYS A 2 38.54 20.62 25.55
N ASN A 3 38.96 19.67 26.40
CA ASN A 3 38.43 18.30 26.38
C ASN A 3 36.97 18.17 26.83
N GLN A 4 36.47 19.06 27.69
CA GLN A 4 35.07 19.01 28.09
C GLN A 4 34.16 19.55 26.99
N ILE A 5 34.58 20.62 26.30
CA ILE A 5 33.85 21.19 25.16
C ILE A 5 33.72 20.16 24.02
N ILE A 6 34.80 19.43 23.73
CA ILE A 6 34.79 18.36 22.71
C ILE A 6 33.84 17.22 23.13
N LYS A 7 33.87 16.78 24.39
CA LYS A 7 32.94 15.76 24.90
C LYS A 7 31.48 16.20 24.79
N THR A 8 31.16 17.44 25.17
CA THR A 8 29.79 17.97 25.08
C THR A 8 29.32 18.04 23.64
N ILE A 9 30.15 18.52 22.70
CA ILE A 9 29.80 18.57 21.27
C ILE A 9 29.56 17.17 20.70
N VAL A 10 30.44 16.20 21.01
CA VAL A 10 30.28 14.81 20.55
C VAL A 10 29.02 14.17 21.10
N ILE A 11 28.70 14.40 22.38
CA ILE A 11 27.46 13.91 23.01
C ILE A 11 26.22 14.56 22.37
N SER A 12 26.26 15.87 22.10
CA SER A 12 25.15 16.57 21.43
C SER A 12 24.91 16.06 20.00
N ILE A 13 25.97 15.83 19.22
CA ILE A 13 25.87 15.26 17.87
C ILE A 13 25.35 13.82 17.92
N ALA A 14 25.82 13.02 18.89
CA ALA A 14 25.34 11.66 19.10
C ALA A 14 23.84 11.64 19.44
N ILE A 15 23.34 12.55 20.29
CA ILE A 15 21.93 12.66 20.67
C ILE A 15 21.04 13.13 19.51
N ILE A 16 21.53 14.05 18.68
CA ILE A 16 20.82 14.50 17.46
C ILE A 16 20.65 13.33 16.46
N ALA A 17 21.59 12.38 16.42
CA ALA A 17 21.51 11.20 15.57
C ALA A 17 20.51 10.11 16.04
N ILE A 18 19.95 10.19 17.27
CA ILE A 18 19.10 9.13 17.84
C ILE A 18 17.59 9.42 17.74
N ASN A 19 17.16 10.53 17.13
CA ASN A 19 15.74 10.90 17.03
C ASN A 19 15.16 10.71 15.62
N LEU A 20 15.28 9.51 15.08
CA LEU A 20 14.47 9.07 13.94
C LEU A 20 13.50 7.98 14.41
N ASN A 21 12.46 8.40 15.14
CA ASN A 21 11.25 7.59 15.27
C ASN A 21 10.53 7.65 13.92
N VAL A 22 10.99 6.86 12.94
CA VAL A 22 10.15 6.53 11.80
C VAL A 22 9.08 5.59 12.35
N SER A 23 7.88 6.12 12.57
CA SER A 23 6.67 5.32 12.82
C SER A 23 6.28 4.58 11.55
N ALA A 24 7.18 3.73 11.05
CA ALA A 24 6.81 2.68 10.13
C ALA A 24 6.10 1.62 10.98
N GLN A 25 4.78 1.52 10.87
CA GLN A 25 4.08 0.28 11.21
C GLN A 25 4.56 -0.80 10.24
N CYS A 26 5.76 -1.33 10.47
CA CYS A 26 6.41 -2.25 9.56
C CYS A 26 5.97 -3.68 9.90
N VAL A 27 5.01 -4.22 9.14
CA VAL A 27 4.88 -5.68 8.94
C VAL A 27 5.31 -5.99 7.50
N GLN A 28 6.51 -5.53 7.18
CA GLN A 28 7.15 -5.81 5.91
C GLN A 28 7.83 -7.19 6.01
N CYS A 29 7.29 -8.20 5.32
CA CYS A 29 7.85 -9.55 5.33
C CYS A 29 8.85 -9.80 4.19
N ASP A 30 9.08 -8.82 3.31
CA ASP A 30 9.91 -8.94 2.11
C ASP A 30 10.56 -7.60 1.69
N GLU A 31 11.74 -7.67 1.08
CA GLU A 31 12.50 -6.51 0.56
C GLU A 31 11.79 -5.79 -0.60
N ASN A 32 10.87 -6.46 -1.28
CA ASN A 32 10.13 -5.90 -2.42
C ASN A 32 8.81 -5.20 -2.03
N SER A 33 8.47 -5.11 -0.75
CA SER A 33 7.29 -4.38 -0.29
C SER A 33 7.64 -2.94 0.06
N SER A 34 6.79 -1.96 -0.27
CA SER A 34 7.09 -0.54 -0.06
C SER A 34 5.84 0.29 0.24
N ALA A 35 5.87 1.01 1.37
CA ALA A 35 4.92 2.04 1.74
C ALA A 35 5.56 3.41 1.55
N THR A 36 5.29 4.08 0.43
CA THR A 36 5.89 5.39 0.09
C THR A 36 4.95 6.57 0.27
N GLY A 37 3.64 6.33 0.40
CA GLY A 37 2.67 7.38 0.68
C GLY A 37 2.67 7.82 2.13
N ASP A 38 2.34 9.09 2.40
CA ASP A 38 2.14 9.57 3.77
C ASP A 38 1.04 8.76 4.47
N TYR A 39 1.29 8.31 5.70
CA TYR A 39 0.37 7.44 6.47
C TYR A 39 -0.01 6.12 5.77
N SER A 40 0.79 5.64 4.81
CA SER A 40 0.54 4.37 4.13
C SER A 40 1.08 3.17 4.90
N SER A 41 0.49 2.00 4.65
CA SER A 41 0.87 0.73 5.28
C SER A 41 0.91 -0.41 4.26
N VAL A 42 1.92 -1.29 4.41
CA VAL A 42 2.05 -2.52 3.64
C VAL A 42 2.17 -3.76 4.52
N ILE A 43 1.56 -4.87 4.10
CA ILE A 43 1.69 -6.18 4.76
C ILE A 43 1.81 -7.30 3.73
N GLY A 44 2.91 -8.06 3.74
CA GLY A 44 3.11 -9.22 2.87
C GLY A 44 4.27 -9.06 1.88
N MET A 45 4.18 -9.73 0.74
CA MET A 45 5.28 -9.93 -0.22
C MET A 45 5.02 -9.19 -1.53
N SER A 46 6.01 -8.42 -2.01
CA SER A 46 5.90 -7.61 -3.23
C SER A 46 4.67 -6.69 -3.26
N THR A 47 4.38 -6.01 -2.14
CA THR A 47 3.20 -5.12 -2.01
C THR A 47 3.58 -3.64 -2.05
N LEU A 48 2.76 -2.79 -2.67
CA LEU A 48 3.06 -1.38 -2.89
C LEU A 48 1.92 -0.49 -2.42
N ALA A 49 2.19 0.49 -1.56
CA ALA A 49 1.25 1.51 -1.13
C ALA A 49 1.85 2.91 -1.40
N THR A 50 1.44 3.54 -2.51
CA THR A 50 2.14 4.72 -3.06
C THR A 50 1.47 6.07 -2.78
N ALA A 51 0.21 6.07 -2.37
CA ALA A 51 -0.55 7.30 -2.12
C ALA A 51 -0.87 7.52 -0.64
N GLU A 52 -1.28 8.74 -0.29
CA GLU A 52 -1.63 9.13 1.08
C GLU A 52 -2.72 8.23 1.68
N GLY A 53 -2.50 7.77 2.92
CA GLY A 53 -3.46 7.01 3.72
C GLY A 53 -3.89 5.68 3.10
N THR A 54 -3.03 5.08 2.27
CA THR A 54 -3.32 3.81 1.59
C THR A 54 -2.95 2.59 2.42
N PHE A 55 -3.60 1.46 2.12
CA PHE A 55 -3.22 0.16 2.64
C PHE A 55 -3.12 -0.86 1.50
N ALA A 56 -1.98 -1.55 1.40
CA ALA A 56 -1.80 -2.68 0.48
C ALA A 56 -1.34 -3.93 1.24
N GLY A 57 -2.01 -5.07 1.02
CA GLY A 57 -1.62 -6.32 1.67
C GLY A 57 -1.80 -7.58 0.84
N GLY A 58 -1.03 -8.61 1.16
CA GLY A 58 -1.04 -9.94 0.52
C GLY A 58 0.19 -10.20 -0.35
N TYR A 59 0.00 -10.62 -1.61
CA TYR A 59 1.07 -10.91 -2.58
C TYR A 59 0.86 -10.10 -3.85
N GLY A 60 1.79 -9.21 -4.19
CA GLY A 60 1.69 -8.45 -5.44
C GLY A 60 0.56 -7.40 -5.46
N SER A 61 0.08 -6.98 -4.29
CA SER A 61 -1.02 -6.01 -4.19
C SER A 61 -0.51 -4.58 -4.26
N GLU A 62 -1.23 -3.72 -4.98
CA GLU A 62 -0.89 -2.30 -5.14
C GLU A 62 -2.07 -1.40 -4.73
N ALA A 63 -1.81 -0.39 -3.91
CA ALA A 63 -2.73 0.68 -3.56
C ALA A 63 -2.17 2.02 -4.05
N ASN A 64 -2.74 2.53 -5.14
CA ASN A 64 -2.20 3.66 -5.91
C ASN A 64 -3.09 4.92 -5.83
N GLY A 65 -4.35 4.80 -5.45
CA GLY A 65 -5.23 5.96 -5.21
C GLY A 65 -5.19 6.43 -3.76
N SER A 66 -5.25 7.73 -3.48
CA SER A 66 -5.30 8.23 -2.09
C SER A 66 -6.47 7.62 -1.31
N LEU A 67 -6.24 7.26 -0.05
CA LEU A 67 -7.22 6.59 0.83
C LEU A 67 -7.77 5.26 0.26
N SER A 68 -7.04 4.61 -0.64
CA SER A 68 -7.43 3.32 -1.21
C SER A 68 -6.98 2.13 -0.36
N PHE A 69 -7.70 1.02 -0.53
CA PHE A 69 -7.45 -0.24 0.17
C PHE A 69 -7.33 -1.40 -0.83
N ALA A 70 -6.18 -2.08 -0.84
CA ALA A 70 -5.92 -3.25 -1.68
C ALA A 70 -5.51 -4.45 -0.81
N PHE A 71 -6.24 -5.56 -0.87
CA PHE A 71 -5.86 -6.77 -0.13
C PHE A 71 -6.09 -8.06 -0.93
N GLY A 72 -5.04 -8.85 -1.11
CA GLY A 72 -5.12 -10.18 -1.71
C GLY A 72 -3.95 -10.57 -2.61
N ASN A 73 -4.23 -11.21 -3.75
CA ASN A 73 -3.22 -11.74 -4.67
C ASN A 73 -3.29 -11.00 -6.01
N GLN A 74 -2.30 -10.15 -6.28
CA GLN A 74 -2.15 -9.44 -7.56
C GLN A 74 -3.37 -8.54 -7.86
N VAL A 75 -3.68 -7.65 -6.93
CA VAL A 75 -4.81 -6.72 -7.00
C VAL A 75 -4.34 -5.27 -7.06
N ILE A 76 -5.08 -4.38 -7.73
CA ILE A 76 -4.72 -2.97 -7.87
C ILE A 76 -5.90 -2.06 -7.50
N ALA A 77 -5.73 -1.27 -6.43
CA ALA A 77 -6.65 -0.19 -6.04
C ALA A 77 -6.18 1.14 -6.63
N GLY A 78 -6.58 1.43 -7.87
CA GLY A 78 -6.10 2.59 -8.64
C GLY A 78 -6.88 3.89 -8.39
N GLY A 79 -8.10 3.81 -7.89
CA GLY A 79 -8.95 4.97 -7.62
C GLY A 79 -8.75 5.56 -6.22
N THR A 80 -8.90 6.87 -6.07
CA THR A 80 -9.10 7.53 -4.77
C THR A 80 -10.33 6.93 -4.07
N ASN A 81 -10.20 6.65 -2.77
CA ASN A 81 -11.22 5.97 -1.96
C ASN A 81 -11.67 4.60 -2.53
N SER A 82 -10.86 3.96 -3.38
CA SER A 82 -11.21 2.65 -3.94
C SER A 82 -10.92 1.50 -2.96
N VAL A 83 -11.67 0.41 -3.09
CA VAL A 83 -11.51 -0.80 -2.26
C VAL A 83 -11.45 -2.04 -3.15
N VAL A 84 -10.39 -2.83 -3.02
CA VAL A 84 -10.14 -4.01 -3.86
C VAL A 84 -9.75 -5.18 -2.97
N ILE A 85 -10.56 -6.25 -2.96
CA ILE A 85 -10.31 -7.44 -2.13
C ILE A 85 -10.48 -8.73 -2.91
N GLY A 86 -9.40 -9.51 -3.05
CA GLY A 86 -9.45 -10.83 -3.67
C GLY A 86 -8.23 -11.19 -4.53
N ARG A 87 -8.44 -11.71 -5.74
CA ARG A 87 -7.33 -12.14 -6.63
C ARG A 87 -7.54 -11.65 -8.05
N PHE A 88 -6.52 -11.08 -8.68
CA PHE A 88 -6.59 -10.56 -10.06
C PHE A 88 -7.73 -9.55 -10.26
N LEU A 89 -7.71 -8.48 -9.47
CA LEU A 89 -8.76 -7.46 -9.49
C LEU A 89 -8.15 -6.08 -9.71
N GLU A 90 -8.94 -5.15 -10.26
CA GLU A 90 -8.50 -3.78 -10.46
C GLU A 90 -9.65 -2.78 -10.36
N THR A 91 -9.37 -1.60 -9.81
CA THR A 91 -10.21 -0.41 -9.98
C THR A 91 -9.41 0.65 -10.73
N THR A 92 -10.00 1.24 -11.77
CA THR A 92 -9.35 2.28 -12.59
C THR A 92 -9.91 3.68 -12.36
N VAL A 93 -10.93 3.81 -11.52
CA VAL A 93 -11.67 5.05 -11.28
C VAL A 93 -12.03 5.24 -9.82
N SER A 94 -12.40 6.47 -9.46
CA SER A 94 -12.71 6.89 -8.09
C SER A 94 -14.18 7.26 -7.96
N PRO A 95 -14.82 7.03 -6.79
CA PRO A 95 -14.60 5.90 -5.89
C PRO A 95 -15.16 4.63 -6.54
N ALA A 96 -14.46 3.51 -6.48
CA ALA A 96 -14.93 2.23 -7.02
C ALA A 96 -14.50 1.07 -6.13
N MET A 97 -15.32 0.02 -6.06
CA MET A 97 -15.05 -1.16 -5.25
C MET A 97 -15.13 -2.43 -6.08
N VAL A 98 -14.24 -3.39 -5.86
CA VAL A 98 -14.31 -4.71 -6.50
C VAL A 98 -13.93 -5.84 -5.54
N PHE A 99 -14.71 -6.91 -5.56
CA PHE A 99 -14.50 -8.10 -4.74
C PHE A 99 -14.56 -9.38 -5.58
N GLY A 100 -13.73 -10.37 -5.23
CA GLY A 100 -13.83 -11.73 -5.76
C GLY A 100 -12.55 -12.21 -6.45
N THR A 101 -12.69 -12.90 -7.58
CA THR A 101 -11.54 -13.47 -8.32
C THR A 101 -11.64 -13.19 -9.83
N GLY A 102 -10.64 -12.53 -10.39
CA GLY A 102 -10.46 -12.44 -11.85
C GLY A 102 -9.97 -13.75 -12.45
N GLY A 103 -9.97 -13.83 -13.78
CA GLY A 103 -9.54 -15.03 -14.51
C GLY A 103 -8.02 -15.21 -14.48
N ALA A 104 -7.26 -14.13 -14.72
CA ALA A 104 -5.81 -14.14 -14.79
C ALA A 104 -5.19 -12.75 -14.54
N LEU A 105 -3.86 -12.67 -14.44
CA LEU A 105 -3.15 -11.38 -14.37
C LEU A 105 -3.40 -10.48 -15.58
N THR A 106 -3.56 -11.09 -16.75
CA THR A 106 -3.87 -10.40 -18.01
C THR A 106 -5.37 -10.22 -18.24
N ASP A 107 -6.20 -10.74 -17.33
CA ASP A 107 -7.66 -10.76 -17.44
C ASP A 107 -8.29 -10.58 -16.06
N LYS A 108 -8.03 -9.40 -15.47
CA LYS A 108 -8.54 -9.03 -14.16
C LYS A 108 -10.03 -8.71 -14.24
N LEU A 109 -10.72 -8.91 -13.12
CA LEU A 109 -12.04 -8.29 -12.93
C LEU A 109 -11.82 -6.81 -12.62
N THR A 110 -12.11 -5.96 -13.60
CA THR A 110 -11.83 -4.52 -13.53
C THR A 110 -13.11 -3.72 -13.33
N ASN A 111 -13.19 -2.99 -12.21
CA ASN A 111 -14.24 -1.99 -12.01
C ASN A 111 -13.77 -0.61 -12.51
N GLY A 112 -14.21 -0.27 -13.72
CA GLY A 112 -13.99 1.03 -14.35
C GLY A 112 -15.17 2.00 -14.25
N ILE A 113 -16.13 1.76 -13.34
CA ILE A 113 -17.32 2.59 -13.17
C ILE A 113 -17.23 3.37 -11.85
N SER A 114 -17.24 4.70 -11.93
CA SER A 114 -17.21 5.57 -10.75
C SER A 114 -18.48 5.38 -9.91
N ASN A 115 -18.35 5.49 -8.59
CA ASN A 115 -19.41 5.29 -7.60
C ASN A 115 -20.11 3.93 -7.72
N SER A 116 -19.34 2.86 -7.90
CA SER A 116 -19.89 1.53 -8.11
C SER A 116 -19.20 0.43 -7.30
N LEU A 117 -19.92 -0.68 -7.12
CA LEU A 117 -19.45 -1.92 -6.55
C LEU A 117 -19.56 -3.04 -7.61
N MET A 118 -18.48 -3.80 -7.78
CA MET A 118 -18.40 -4.94 -8.68
C MET A 118 -18.06 -6.21 -7.89
N ILE A 119 -18.74 -7.31 -8.16
CA ILE A 119 -18.45 -8.63 -7.58
C ILE A 119 -18.39 -9.65 -8.71
N GLY A 120 -17.41 -10.54 -8.70
CA GLY A 120 -17.29 -11.60 -9.71
C GLY A 120 -16.30 -12.69 -9.31
N PHE A 121 -16.51 -13.90 -9.82
CA PHE A 121 -15.66 -15.07 -9.51
C PHE A 121 -15.20 -15.76 -10.78
N ASN A 122 -13.89 -15.94 -10.91
CA ASN A 122 -13.20 -16.51 -12.06
C ASN A 122 -13.65 -15.92 -13.41
N SER A 123 -13.82 -14.60 -13.45
CA SER A 123 -14.39 -13.87 -14.59
C SER A 123 -13.81 -12.45 -14.65
N ASN A 124 -13.76 -11.87 -15.85
CA ASN A 124 -13.47 -10.44 -16.05
C ASN A 124 -14.74 -9.57 -16.08
N LYS A 125 -15.92 -10.19 -15.91
CA LYS A 125 -17.22 -9.53 -15.81
C LYS A 125 -17.86 -9.78 -14.45
N PRO A 126 -18.63 -8.81 -13.93
CA PRO A 126 -19.45 -9.02 -12.74
C PRO A 126 -20.44 -10.17 -12.89
N THR A 127 -20.78 -10.80 -11.77
CA THR A 127 -21.85 -11.81 -11.62
C THR A 127 -22.89 -11.35 -10.63
#